data_AF-A0A6P6SWF8-F1
#
_entry.id   AF-A0A6P6SWF8-F1
#
_cell.length_a   1.000
_cell.length_b   1.000
_cell.length_c   1.000
_cell.angle_alpha   90.00
_cell.angle_beta   90.00
_cell.angle_gamma   90.00
#
_symmetry.space_group_name_H-M   'P 1'
#
loop_
_entity.id
_entity.type
_entity.pdbx_description
1 polymer ?
#
loop_
_entity_poly.entity_id
_entity_poly.type
_entity_poly.pdbx_seq_one_letter_code
_entity_poly.pdbx_strand_id
1 'polypeptide(L)'
;MIDNPLTLGPELSSKMVGRAQGFYASASQEEIGLLMTMNFAFIQGKYYGSTITVVGRNPASNMVREMPVIGGSGLFRYARGYALATTYTFDPSPVMLLLNITSM
;
A
#
# COMPACT_ATOMS: atom_id res chain seq x y z
N MET A 1 11.09 -0.14 8.66
CA MET A 1 11.22 0.50 7.33
C MET A 1 10.88 -0.54 6.28
N ILE A 2 10.20 -0.13 5.20
CA ILE A 2 9.77 -1.01 4.11
C ILE A 2 10.16 -0.42 2.75
N ASP A 3 10.45 -1.32 1.83
CA ASP A 3 10.64 -1.04 0.40
C ASP A 3 10.19 -2.27 -0.40
N ASN A 4 8.88 -2.51 -0.44
CA ASN A 4 8.30 -3.74 -0.99
C ASN A 4 7.88 -3.58 -2.46
N PRO A 5 8.00 -4.63 -3.29
CA PRO A 5 7.55 -4.58 -4.67
C PRO A 5 6.02 -4.43 -4.75
N LEU A 6 5.56 -3.63 -5.72
CA LEU A 6 4.17 -3.56 -6.14
C LEU A 6 4.06 -4.20 -7.53
N THR A 7 3.28 -5.28 -7.64
CA THR A 7 3.09 -6.08 -8.85
C THR A 7 1.63 -6.05 -9.32
N LEU A 8 1.37 -6.40 -10.58
CA LEU A 8 -0.01 -6.46 -11.12
C LEU A 8 -0.84 -7.63 -10.59
N GLY A 9 -0.18 -8.65 -10.04
CA GLY A 9 -0.79 -9.86 -9.51
C GLY A 9 0.03 -10.41 -8.34
N PRO A 10 -0.54 -11.37 -7.59
CA PRO A 10 0.10 -11.95 -6.41
C PRO A 10 1.29 -12.85 -6.75
N GLU A 11 1.46 -13.28 -7.99
CA GLU A 11 2.58 -14.16 -8.37
C GLU A 11 3.91 -13.40 -8.33
N LEU A 12 4.97 -14.04 -7.82
CA LEU A 12 6.32 -13.43 -7.78
C LEU A 12 6.89 -13.11 -9.17
N SER A 13 6.41 -13.82 -10.20
CA SER A 13 6.74 -13.57 -11.61
C SER A 13 5.93 -12.42 -12.23
N SER A 14 4.94 -11.89 -11.50
CA SER A 14 4.08 -10.82 -11.99
C SER A 14 4.87 -9.55 -12.25
N LYS A 15 4.40 -8.78 -13.23
CA LYS A 15 5.05 -7.55 -13.65
C LYS A 15 5.09 -6.55 -12.49
N MET A 16 6.29 -6.14 -12.11
CA MET A 16 6.50 -5.05 -11.17
C MET A 16 6.11 -3.71 -11.80
N VAL A 17 5.28 -2.94 -11.10
CA VAL A 17 4.75 -1.64 -11.53
C VAL A 17 5.13 -0.50 -10.59
N GLY A 18 5.66 -0.82 -9.41
CA GLY A 18 6.07 0.18 -8.44
C GLY A 18 6.69 -0.43 -7.19
N ARG A 19 6.81 0.40 -6.15
CA ARG A 19 7.24 0.00 -4.82
C ARG A 19 6.39 0.67 -3.74
N ALA A 20 6.13 -0.04 -2.66
CA ALA A 20 5.57 0.50 -1.43
C ALA A 20 6.73 0.85 -0.48
N GLN A 21 6.94 2.15 -0.25
CA GLN A 21 8.11 2.70 0.45
C GLN A 21 7.68 3.50 1.66
N GLY A 22 8.31 3.25 2.81
CA GLY A 22 8.02 4.00 4.04
C GLY A 22 8.28 3.19 5.30
N PHE A 23 7.37 3.26 6.26
CA PHE A 23 7.43 2.48 7.48
C PHE A 23 6.04 2.20 8.04
N TYR A 24 5.99 1.23 8.94
CA TYR A 24 4.84 0.97 9.79
C TYR A 24 5.33 0.71 11.21
N ALA A 25 4.45 0.91 12.18
CA ALA A 25 4.71 0.62 13.58
C ALA A 25 3.48 -0.02 14.24
N SER A 26 3.70 -0.84 15.26
CA SER A 26 2.60 -1.26 16.14
C SER A 26 2.05 -0.04 16.85
N ALA A 27 0.74 0.14 16.79
CA ALA A 27 0.04 1.31 17.29
C ALA A 27 -1.24 0.95 18.05
N SER A 28 -1.40 -0.31 18.46
CA SER A 28 -2.52 -0.80 19.27
C SER A 28 -2.01 -1.64 20.44
N GLN A 29 -2.69 -1.54 21.59
CA GLN A 29 -2.44 -2.35 22.79
C GLN A 29 -3.32 -3.60 22.85
N GLU A 30 -4.41 -3.65 22.08
CA GLU A 30 -5.46 -4.67 22.19
C GLU A 30 -5.46 -5.65 21.01
N GLU A 31 -4.88 -5.27 19.88
CA GLU A 31 -4.89 -6.04 18.64
C GLU A 31 -3.62 -5.81 17.83
N ILE A 32 -3.45 -6.57 16.73
CA ILE A 32 -2.39 -6.35 15.74
C ILE A 32 -2.75 -5.13 14.86
N GLY A 33 -2.73 -3.95 15.48
CA GLY A 33 -3.02 -2.67 14.83
C GLY A 33 -1.72 -1.98 14.42
N LEU A 34 -1.52 -1.80 13.12
CA LEU A 34 -0.37 -1.08 12.58
C LEU A 34 -0.77 0.35 12.19
N LEU A 35 0.12 1.32 12.40
CA LEU A 35 0.06 2.61 11.70
C LEU A 35 0.93 2.52 10.46
N MET A 36 0.34 2.72 9.28
CA MET A 36 1.05 2.75 8.01
C MET A 36 1.40 4.19 7.65
N THR A 37 2.62 4.44 7.20
CA THR A 37 3.07 5.72 6.63
C THR A 37 3.96 5.43 5.44
N MET A 38 3.37 5.45 4.24
CA MET A 38 4.04 4.95 3.03
C MET A 38 3.57 5.63 1.75
N ASN A 39 4.43 5.55 0.73
CA ASN A 39 4.17 5.94 -0.64
C ASN A 39 4.11 4.71 -1.54
N PHE A 40 3.15 4.68 -2.45
CA PHE A 40 3.18 3.84 -3.64
C PHE A 40 3.87 4.61 -4.76
N ALA A 41 5.12 4.26 -5.05
CA ALA A 41 5.94 4.90 -6.07
C ALA A 41 5.89 4.09 -7.37
N PHE A 42 5.29 4.65 -8.41
CA PHE A 42 5.07 3.96 -9.69
C PHE A 42 6.26 4.12 -10.62
N ILE A 43 6.68 3.01 -11.25
CA ILE A 43 7.87 2.94 -12.11
C ILE A 43 7.54 2.46 -13.53
N GLN A 44 6.25 2.44 -13.91
CA GLN A 44 5.80 1.95 -15.20
C GLN A 44 4.67 2.79 -15.79
N GLY A 45 4.60 2.81 -17.13
CA GLY A 45 3.47 3.32 -17.89
C GLY A 45 3.17 4.78 -17.65
N LYS A 46 1.90 5.17 -17.79
CA LYS A 46 1.47 6.57 -17.65
C LYS A 46 1.75 7.16 -16.27
N TYR A 47 1.83 6.32 -15.24
CA TYR A 47 2.05 6.76 -13.85
C TYR A 47 3.52 6.85 -13.46
N TYR A 48 4.46 6.56 -14.37
CA TYR A 48 5.89 6.58 -14.09
C TYR A 48 6.33 7.86 -13.36
N GLY A 49 7.02 7.72 -12.23
CA GLY A 49 7.52 8.82 -11.42
C GLY A 49 6.47 9.52 -10.54
N SER A 50 5.20 9.12 -10.62
CA SER A 50 4.14 9.61 -9.74
C SER A 50 4.05 8.78 -8.46
N THR A 51 3.47 9.35 -7.40
CA THR A 51 3.29 8.66 -6.12
C THR A 51 1.89 8.87 -5.55
N ILE A 52 1.39 7.91 -4.78
CA ILE A 52 0.22 8.04 -3.91
C ILE A 52 0.68 7.83 -2.47
N THR A 53 0.29 8.73 -1.56
CA THR A 53 0.66 8.68 -0.15
C THR A 53 -0.50 8.18 0.70
N VAL A 54 -0.23 7.21 1.58
CA VAL A 54 -1.16 6.67 2.55
C VAL A 54 -0.61 6.85 3.96
N VAL A 55 -1.46 7.38 4.85
CA VAL A 55 -1.19 7.46 6.29
C VAL A 55 -2.45 7.01 7.03
N GLY A 56 -2.42 5.85 7.67
CA GLY A 56 -3.62 5.33 8.30
C GLY A 56 -3.42 4.05 9.10
N ARG A 57 -4.45 3.74 9.90
CA ARG A 57 -4.51 2.53 10.71
C ARG A 57 -4.78 1.31 9.81
N ASN A 58 -4.08 0.21 10.10
CA ASN A 58 -4.16 -1.06 9.41
C ASN A 58 -4.36 -2.17 10.46
N PRO A 59 -5.61 -2.48 10.84
CA PRO A 59 -5.93 -3.58 11.75
C PRO A 59 -5.71 -4.90 11.01
N ALA A 60 -4.55 -5.52 11.18
CA ALA A 60 -4.07 -6.60 10.31
C ALA A 60 -4.95 -7.87 10.38
N SER A 61 -5.69 -8.05 11.47
CA SER A 61 -6.64 -9.15 11.67
C SER A 61 -7.92 -9.02 10.83
N ASN A 62 -8.22 -7.84 10.29
CA ASN A 62 -9.41 -7.64 9.47
C ASN A 62 -9.20 -8.15 8.04
N MET A 63 -10.25 -8.76 7.47
CA MET A 63 -10.22 -9.31 6.11
C MET A 63 -9.97 -8.22 5.06
N VAL A 64 -10.66 -7.09 5.18
CA VAL A 64 -10.50 -5.91 4.32
C VAL A 64 -10.17 -4.71 5.19
N ARG A 65 -9.15 -3.95 4.80
CA ARG A 65 -8.63 -2.82 5.57
C ARG A 65 -8.59 -1.59 4.69
N GLU A 66 -9.30 -0.55 5.09
CA GLU A 66 -9.30 0.73 4.41
C GLU A 66 -8.26 1.66 5.04
N MET A 67 -7.45 2.30 4.19
CA MET A 67 -6.51 3.33 4.60
C MET A 67 -6.67 4.57 3.71
N PRO A 68 -6.67 5.79 4.27
CA PRO A 68 -6.91 6.99 3.48
C PRO A 68 -5.71 7.32 2.60
N VAL A 69 -6.00 7.73 1.36
CA VAL A 69 -5.06 8.42 0.48
C VAL A 69 -5.09 9.90 0.87
N ILE A 70 -3.98 10.37 1.43
CA ILE A 70 -3.87 11.75 1.94
C ILE A 70 -3.23 12.71 0.92
N GLY A 71 -2.77 12.19 -0.21
CA GLY A 71 -2.13 12.98 -1.26
C GLY A 71 -1.40 12.15 -2.29
N GLY A 72 -0.65 12.84 -3.14
CA GLY A 72 0.20 12.24 -4.16
C GLY A 72 1.06 13.27 -4.88
N SER A 73 1.95 12.77 -5.73
CA SER A 73 2.84 13.56 -6.59
C SER A 73 2.66 13.21 -8.07
N GLY A 74 3.21 14.05 -8.95
CA GLY A 74 3.10 13.83 -10.40
C GLY A 74 1.65 13.89 -10.86
N LEU A 75 1.21 12.85 -11.57
CA LEU A 75 -0.18 12.73 -12.03
C LEU A 75 -1.21 12.65 -10.91
N PHE A 76 -0.80 12.25 -9.70
CA PHE A 76 -1.68 12.15 -8.53
C PHE A 76 -1.60 13.40 -7.64
N ARG A 77 -1.17 14.53 -8.18
CA ARG A 77 -1.18 15.80 -7.44
C ARG A 77 -2.62 16.10 -7.01
N TYR A 78 -2.78 16.43 -5.72
CA TYR A 78 -4.08 16.65 -5.06
C TYR A 78 -4.98 15.42 -4.90
N ALA A 79 -4.45 14.21 -5.14
CA ALA A 79 -5.20 12.98 -4.97
C ALA A 79 -5.83 12.87 -3.57
N ARG A 80 -7.11 12.49 -3.55
CA ARG A 80 -7.86 12.10 -2.35
C ARG A 80 -8.62 10.81 -2.62
N GLY A 81 -8.75 9.98 -1.61
CA GLY A 81 -9.52 8.74 -1.69
C GLY A 81 -9.06 7.74 -0.66
N TYR A 82 -9.06 6.46 -1.03
CA TYR A 82 -8.77 5.37 -0.12
C TYR A 82 -8.05 4.21 -0.83
N ALA A 83 -7.39 3.41 -0.02
CA ALA A 83 -6.76 2.16 -0.40
C ALA A 83 -7.43 1.01 0.38
N LEU A 84 -7.87 -0.02 -0.33
CA LEU A 84 -8.35 -1.27 0.28
C LEU A 84 -7.26 -2.32 0.19
N ALA A 85 -6.91 -2.91 1.33
CA ALA A 85 -5.93 -3.97 1.44
C ALA A 85 -6.58 -5.27 1.95
N THR A 86 -6.31 -6.36 1.24
CA THR A 86 -6.65 -7.74 1.65
C THR A 86 -5.38 -8.58 1.68
N THR A 87 -5.23 -9.41 2.70
CA THR A 87 -4.07 -10.31 2.82
C THR A 87 -4.29 -11.54 1.95
N TYR A 88 -3.39 -11.79 1.00
CA TYR A 88 -3.47 -12.95 0.09
C TYR A 88 -2.82 -14.19 0.70
N THR A 89 -1.61 -14.07 1.25
CA THR A 89 -0.94 -15.15 2.00
C THR A 89 -0.20 -14.60 3.22
N PHE A 90 -0.05 -15.45 4.24
CA PHE A 90 0.66 -15.17 5.49
C PHE A 90 1.77 -16.23 5.74
N ASP A 91 2.41 -16.70 4.67
CA ASP A 91 3.54 -17.63 4.73
C ASP A 91 4.81 -16.87 5.22
N PRO A 92 5.92 -17.52 5.64
CA PRO A 92 7.08 -16.85 6.26
C PRO A 92 7.92 -15.98 5.28
N SER A 93 7.33 -15.64 4.13
CA SER A 93 7.84 -14.73 3.08
C SER A 93 7.05 -13.40 3.14
N PRO A 94 7.30 -12.39 2.26
CA PRO A 94 6.65 -11.09 2.38
C PRO A 94 5.12 -11.22 2.37
N VAL A 95 4.44 -10.56 3.30
CA VAL A 95 2.97 -10.48 3.33
C VAL A 95 2.50 -9.88 2.00
N MET A 96 1.77 -10.67 1.23
CA MET A 96 1.20 -10.21 -0.04
C MET A 96 -0.15 -9.54 0.20
N LEU A 97 -0.28 -8.32 -0.31
CA LEU A 97 -1.46 -7.49 -0.18
C LEU A 97 -2.06 -7.26 -1.57
N LEU A 98 -3.34 -7.60 -1.72
CA LEU A 98 -4.13 -7.08 -2.83
C LEU A 98 -4.54 -5.67 -2.47
N LEU A 99 -4.20 -4.72 -3.34
CA LEU A 99 -4.35 -3.30 -3.09
C LEU A 99 -5.16 -2.63 -4.21
N ASN A 100 -6.30 -2.09 -3.87
CA ASN A 100 -7.08 -1.23 -4.75
C ASN A 100 -6.98 0.21 -4.27
N ILE A 101 -6.45 1.11 -5.11
CA ILE A 101 -6.33 2.53 -4.80
C ILE A 101 -7.29 3.31 -5.69
N THR A 102 -8.10 4.18 -5.08
CA THR A 102 -8.89 5.17 -5.79
C THR A 102 -8.41 6.57 -5.41
N SER A 103 -8.12 7.39 -6.41
CA SER A 103 -7.82 8.81 -6.27
C SER A 103 -8.67 9.61 -7.24
N MET A 104 -9.44 10.57 -6.73
CA MET A 104 -10.15 11.58 -7.54
C MET A 104 -9.22 12.73 -7.92
#